data_AF-A0A373BND4-F1
#
_entry.id   AF-A0A373BND4-F1
#
_cell.length_a   1.000
_cell.length_b   1.000
_cell.length_c   1.000
_cell.angle_alpha   90.00
_cell.angle_beta   90.00
_cell.angle_gamma   90.00
#
_symmetry.space_group_name_H-M   'P 1'
#
loop_
_entity.id
_entity.type
_entity.pdbx_description
1 polymer ?
#
loop_
_entity_poly.entity_id
_entity_poly.type
_entity_poly.pdbx_seq_one_letter_code
_entity_poly.pdbx_strand_id
1 'polypeptide(L)'
;MENQYELKNDILIVAYFMEKGGWNAVSKTNFQRVLYFAAVLSPAFLKDYEWTYGFYNTMYGPINKDLTTDIEELFAKGLLSLVNRKITSNRVEEKYVISIQGKRIVENHIMKLEYEISKILWLETIVKVLTIYEDNFLSKLIKEDPNVSYMNSGNQKTKIPTNNTEDNLSNELVKYLEENGREKLSLERKADEEYLLLFFDLLYRKYKGGR
;
A
#
# COMPACT_ATOMS: atom_id res chain seq x y z
N MET A 1 23.01 -0.98 -1.32
CA MET A 1 22.69 -2.41 -1.08
C MET A 1 21.73 -2.60 0.10
N GLU A 2 21.60 -1.64 1.02
CA GLU A 2 20.63 -1.70 2.14
C GLU A 2 19.15 -1.61 1.70
N ASN A 3 18.78 -0.69 0.79
CA ASN A 3 17.37 -0.53 0.36
C ASN A 3 16.74 -1.77 -0.31
N GLN A 4 17.54 -2.70 -0.85
CA GLN A 4 17.02 -3.92 -1.51
C GLN A 4 16.47 -4.95 -0.53
N TYR A 5 16.90 -4.92 0.73
CA TYR A 5 16.35 -5.80 1.76
C TYR A 5 15.03 -5.25 2.32
N GLU A 6 14.86 -3.93 2.34
CA GLU A 6 13.67 -3.27 2.89
C GLU A 6 12.42 -3.57 2.07
N LEU A 7 12.45 -3.40 0.74
CA LEU A 7 11.27 -3.67 -0.10
C LEU A 7 10.86 -5.15 -0.06
N LYS A 8 11.82 -6.08 -0.07
CA LYS A 8 11.53 -7.52 0.07
C LYS A 8 10.89 -7.86 1.41
N ASN A 9 11.38 -7.25 2.50
CA ASN A 9 10.76 -7.41 3.81
C ASN A 9 9.35 -6.86 3.82
N ASP A 10 9.12 -5.68 3.25
CA ASP A 10 7.80 -5.04 3.18
C ASP A 10 6.82 -5.88 2.34
N ILE A 11 7.26 -6.47 1.22
CA ILE A 11 6.46 -7.42 0.43
C ILE A 11 6.05 -8.62 1.28
N LEU A 12 6.97 -9.20 2.06
CA LEU A 12 6.66 -10.33 2.95
C LEU A 12 5.71 -9.93 4.09
N ILE A 13 5.91 -8.76 4.70
CA ILE A 13 5.02 -8.22 5.74
C ILE A 13 3.62 -8.03 5.18
N VAL A 14 3.49 -7.41 4.00
CA VAL A 14 2.21 -7.22 3.33
C VAL A 14 1.56 -8.57 2.99
N ALA A 15 2.31 -9.51 2.43
CA ALA A 15 1.79 -10.85 2.12
C ALA A 15 1.31 -11.58 3.38
N TYR A 16 2.04 -11.45 4.49
CA TYR A 16 1.68 -12.01 5.79
C TYR A 16 0.36 -11.45 6.31
N PHE A 17 0.22 -10.12 6.36
CA PHE A 17 -0.99 -9.49 6.88
C PHE A 17 -2.17 -9.63 5.93
N MET A 18 -1.95 -9.71 4.62
CA MET A 18 -3.02 -9.96 3.65
C MET A 18 -3.62 -11.35 3.88
N GLU A 19 -2.78 -12.38 4.01
CA GLU A 19 -3.26 -13.73 4.31
C GLU A 19 -3.97 -13.77 5.68
N LYS A 20 -3.40 -13.14 6.71
CA LYS A 20 -4.04 -13.04 8.05
C LYS A 20 -5.39 -12.30 8.00
N GLY A 21 -5.51 -11.32 7.10
CA GLY A 21 -6.75 -10.60 6.79
C GLY A 21 -7.73 -11.36 5.90
N GLY A 22 -7.45 -12.62 5.55
CA GLY A 22 -8.35 -13.46 4.76
C GLY A 22 -8.20 -13.33 3.24
N TRP A 23 -7.13 -12.71 2.75
CA TRP A 23 -6.87 -12.64 1.31
C TRP A 23 -6.32 -13.98 0.82
N ASN A 24 -7.07 -14.64 -0.07
CA ASN A 24 -6.69 -15.96 -0.59
C ASN A 24 -5.39 -15.95 -1.40
N ALA A 25 -5.21 -14.95 -2.27
CA ALA A 25 -4.00 -14.74 -3.06
C ALA A 25 -3.99 -13.34 -3.69
N VAL A 26 -2.82 -12.76 -3.89
CA VAL A 26 -2.63 -11.35 -4.21
C VAL A 26 -1.87 -11.21 -5.53
N SER A 27 -2.35 -10.35 -6.42
CA SER A 27 -1.66 -10.06 -7.68
C SER A 27 -0.47 -9.11 -7.47
N LYS A 28 0.52 -9.15 -8.38
CA LYS A 28 1.64 -8.17 -8.41
C LYS A 28 1.12 -6.72 -8.34
N THR A 29 0.02 -6.44 -9.04
CA THR A 29 -0.61 -5.11 -9.06
C THR A 29 -1.16 -4.71 -7.69
N ASN A 30 -1.70 -5.64 -6.90
CA ASN A 30 -2.22 -5.29 -5.57
C ASN A 30 -1.12 -5.07 -4.55
N PHE A 31 0.01 -5.79 -4.65
CA PHE A 31 1.21 -5.44 -3.89
C PHE A 31 1.66 -4.00 -4.16
N GLN A 32 1.70 -3.59 -5.44
CA GLN A 32 2.02 -2.21 -5.82
C GLN A 32 1.07 -1.21 -5.14
N ARG A 33 -0.24 -1.48 -5.16
CA ARG A 33 -1.26 -0.56 -4.64
C ARG A 33 -1.22 -0.43 -3.12
N VAL A 34 -1.02 -1.53 -2.41
CA VAL A 34 -0.95 -1.53 -0.96
C VAL A 34 0.32 -0.82 -0.49
N LEU A 35 1.47 -1.16 -1.06
CA LEU A 35 2.73 -0.51 -0.71
C LEU A 35 2.75 0.96 -1.16
N TYR A 36 2.06 1.30 -2.25
CA TYR A 36 1.84 2.68 -2.67
C TYR A 36 1.10 3.48 -1.59
N PHE A 37 -0.07 3.01 -1.14
CA PHE A 37 -0.84 3.71 -0.11
C PHE A 37 -0.07 3.81 1.20
N ALA A 38 0.65 2.75 1.58
CA ALA A 38 1.53 2.80 2.73
C ALA A 38 2.57 3.93 2.59
N ALA A 39 3.18 4.10 1.41
CA ALA A 39 4.20 5.12 1.16
C ALA A 39 3.65 6.55 1.10
N VAL A 40 2.56 6.80 0.38
CA VAL A 40 2.04 8.18 0.22
C VAL A 40 1.36 8.72 1.47
N LEU A 41 0.81 7.82 2.31
CA LEU A 41 0.14 8.19 3.55
C LEU A 41 1.10 8.15 4.76
N SER A 42 2.26 7.48 4.68
CA SER A 42 3.20 7.41 5.80
C SER A 42 3.58 8.76 6.41
N PRO A 43 3.73 9.88 5.67
CA PRO A 43 4.14 11.13 6.30
C PRO A 43 3.13 11.70 7.32
N ALA A 44 1.84 11.37 7.18
CA ALA A 44 0.81 11.77 8.14
C ALA A 44 0.90 10.97 9.44
N PHE A 45 1.17 9.67 9.33
CA PHE A 45 1.08 8.69 10.43
C PHE A 45 2.42 8.30 11.04
N LEU A 46 3.52 8.37 10.28
CA LEU A 46 4.89 8.03 10.65
C LEU A 46 5.81 9.25 10.47
N LYS A 47 5.61 10.28 11.30
CA LYS A 47 6.27 11.60 11.14
C LYS A 47 7.80 11.55 11.14
N ASP A 48 8.38 10.59 11.85
CA ASP A 48 9.82 10.42 12.01
C ASP A 48 10.41 9.30 11.13
N TYR A 49 9.62 8.75 10.20
CA TYR A 49 10.06 7.67 9.30
C TYR A 49 10.24 8.17 7.86
N GLU A 50 11.43 7.98 7.30
CA GLU A 50 11.69 8.26 5.90
C GLU A 50 11.45 7.01 5.04
N TRP A 51 10.47 7.07 4.14
CA TRP A 51 10.18 5.97 3.24
C TRP A 51 11.25 5.85 2.14
N THR A 52 11.82 4.66 1.96
CA THR A 52 13.10 4.49 1.25
C THR A 52 13.01 4.12 -0.24
N TYR A 53 11.79 3.90 -0.74
CA TYR A 53 11.52 3.63 -2.16
C TYR A 53 10.33 4.42 -2.69
N GLY A 54 10.24 4.58 -4.01
CA GLY A 54 9.22 5.42 -4.63
C GLY A 54 8.35 4.68 -5.63
N PHE A 55 7.30 5.38 -6.07
CA PHE A 55 6.40 4.94 -7.13
C PHE A 55 6.38 5.97 -8.26
N TYR A 56 6.21 5.51 -9.48
CA TYR A 56 6.00 6.35 -10.66
C TYR A 56 4.56 6.26 -11.11
N ASN A 57 3.99 7.38 -11.52
CA ASN A 57 2.63 7.38 -12.06
C ASN A 57 2.58 6.78 -13.47
N THR A 58 1.57 5.95 -13.73
CA THR A 58 1.25 5.45 -15.07
C THR A 58 -0.26 5.48 -15.29
N MET A 59 -0.68 5.32 -16.55
CA MET A 59 -2.10 5.20 -16.90
C MET A 59 -2.84 4.05 -16.20
N TYR A 60 -2.12 3.07 -15.66
CA TYR A 60 -2.69 1.91 -14.95
C TYR A 60 -2.57 2.02 -13.43
N GLY A 61 -2.00 3.13 -12.95
CA GLY A 61 -1.73 3.41 -11.54
C GLY A 61 -0.24 3.41 -11.19
N PRO A 62 0.08 3.58 -9.90
CA PRO A 62 1.45 3.63 -9.39
C PRO A 62 2.21 2.34 -9.62
N ILE A 63 3.49 2.47 -10.00
CA ILE A 63 4.43 1.35 -10.16
C ILE A 63 5.76 1.66 -9.49
N ASN A 64 6.23 0.71 -8.69
CA ASN A 64 7.62 0.57 -8.31
C ASN A 64 8.30 -0.43 -9.27
N LYS A 65 9.42 -0.02 -9.86
CA LYS A 65 10.14 -0.78 -10.89
C LYS A 65 10.77 -2.08 -10.36
N ASP A 66 11.12 -2.12 -9.08
CA ASP A 66 11.88 -3.21 -8.47
C ASP A 66 10.95 -4.30 -7.90
N LEU A 67 9.72 -3.93 -7.54
CA LEU A 67 8.74 -4.81 -6.88
C LEU A 67 8.43 -6.10 -7.67
N THR A 68 8.39 -6.06 -9.00
CA THR A 68 8.16 -7.29 -9.80
C THR A 68 9.31 -8.26 -9.65
N THR A 69 10.54 -7.77 -9.77
CA THR A 69 11.76 -8.56 -9.61
C THR A 69 11.87 -9.11 -8.18
N ASP A 70 11.52 -8.31 -7.17
CA ASP A 70 11.56 -8.73 -5.77
C ASP A 70 10.51 -9.80 -5.44
N ILE A 71 9.29 -9.70 -5.98
CA ILE A 71 8.28 -10.77 -5.84
C ILE A 71 8.79 -12.08 -6.47
N GLU A 72 9.39 -12.00 -7.66
CA GLU A 72 9.92 -13.17 -8.37
C GLU A 72 11.08 -13.81 -7.61
N GLU A 73 11.96 -13.02 -7.03
CA GLU A 73 13.05 -13.52 -6.18
C GLU A 73 12.52 -14.16 -4.89
N LEU A 74 11.56 -13.54 -4.22
CA LEU A 74 10.92 -14.11 -3.03
C LEU A 74 10.18 -15.42 -3.34
N PHE A 75 9.54 -15.51 -4.50
CA PHE A 75 8.95 -16.75 -5.00
C PHE A 75 10.03 -17.81 -5.28
N ALA A 76 11.10 -17.46 -5.99
CA ALA A 76 12.21 -18.39 -6.28
C ALA A 76 12.89 -18.91 -5.02
N LYS A 77 12.94 -18.09 -3.96
CA LYS A 77 13.44 -18.48 -2.62
C LYS A 77 12.44 -19.30 -1.79
N GLY A 78 11.25 -19.58 -2.32
CA GLY A 78 10.20 -20.33 -1.62
C GLY A 78 9.52 -19.57 -0.48
N LEU A 79 9.69 -18.25 -0.39
CA LEU A 79 9.07 -17.40 0.64
C LEU A 79 7.64 -16.96 0.25
N LEU A 80 7.36 -16.91 -1.05
CA LEU A 80 6.02 -16.79 -1.61
C LEU A 80 5.66 -18.07 -2.36
N SER A 81 4.37 -18.35 -2.49
CA SER A 81 3.81 -19.47 -3.24
C SER A 81 2.84 -18.97 -4.30
N LEU A 82 2.99 -19.47 -5.53
CA LEU A 82 2.10 -19.17 -6.63
C LEU A 82 0.81 -19.99 -6.49
N VAL A 83 -0.33 -19.32 -6.33
CA VAL A 83 -1.65 -19.95 -6.13
C VAL A 83 -2.42 -20.05 -7.45
N ASN A 84 -2.30 -19.02 -8.29
CA ASN A 84 -3.00 -18.97 -9.56
C ASN A 84 -2.11 -18.34 -10.63
N ARG A 85 -2.13 -18.93 -11.82
CA ARG A 85 -1.51 -18.38 -13.02
C ARG A 85 -2.51 -18.45 -14.16
N LYS A 86 -2.88 -17.30 -14.69
CA LYS A 86 -3.75 -17.16 -15.85
C LYS A 86 -2.95 -16.55 -16.99
N ILE A 87 -2.88 -17.28 -18.10
CA ILE A 87 -2.21 -16.82 -19.32
C ILE A 87 -3.29 -16.44 -20.32
N THR A 88 -3.30 -15.18 -20.75
CA THR A 88 -4.08 -14.69 -21.89
C THR A 88 -3.13 -14.37 -23.05
N SER A 89 -3.68 -14.14 -24.25
CA SER A 89 -2.91 -13.91 -25.48
C SER A 89 -1.88 -12.77 -25.39
N ASN A 90 -2.07 -11.83 -24.45
CA ASN A 90 -1.23 -10.64 -24.28
C ASN A 90 -0.76 -10.40 -22.84
N ARG A 91 -1.09 -11.27 -21.88
CA ARG A 91 -0.81 -11.02 -20.45
C ARG A 91 -0.68 -12.30 -19.65
N VAL A 92 0.21 -12.26 -18.67
CA VAL A 92 0.29 -13.27 -17.60
C VAL A 92 -0.17 -12.61 -16.30
N GLU A 93 -1.19 -13.19 -15.68
CA GLU A 93 -1.67 -12.81 -14.36
C GLU A 93 -1.28 -13.89 -13.35
N GLU A 94 -0.46 -13.49 -12.37
CA GLU A 94 0.03 -14.35 -11.30
C GLU A 94 -0.47 -13.83 -9.96
N LYS A 95 -0.97 -14.75 -9.13
CA LYS A 95 -1.37 -14.46 -7.75
C LYS A 95 -0.54 -15.28 -6.77
N TYR A 96 -0.06 -14.60 -5.74
CA TYR A 96 0.84 -15.16 -4.74
C TYR A 96 0.21 -15.12 -3.35
N VAL A 97 0.62 -16.06 -2.51
CA VAL A 97 0.39 -16.06 -1.06
C VAL A 97 1.72 -16.24 -0.36
N ILE A 98 1.83 -15.79 0.90
CA ILE A 98 3.02 -16.09 1.70
C ILE A 98 3.12 -17.59 1.97
N SER A 99 4.32 -18.16 1.84
CA SER A 99 4.55 -19.58 2.14
C SER A 99 4.73 -19.79 3.65
N ILE A 100 4.67 -21.05 4.11
CA ILE A 100 5.00 -21.38 5.52
C ILE A 100 6.41 -20.91 5.88
N GLN A 101 7.38 -21.02 4.96
CA GLN A 101 8.74 -20.54 5.18
C GLN A 101 8.78 -19.00 5.24
N GLY A 102 8.03 -18.33 4.36
CA GLY A 102 7.88 -16.86 4.40
C GLY A 102 7.33 -16.38 5.74
N LYS A 103 6.27 -17.02 6.25
CA LYS A 103 5.70 -16.70 7.58
C LYS A 103 6.75 -16.82 8.68
N ARG A 104 7.53 -17.91 8.68
CA ARG A 104 8.61 -18.11 9.67
C ARG A 104 9.67 -17.02 9.59
N ILE A 105 10.00 -16.51 8.40
CA ILE A 105 10.93 -15.39 8.25
C ILE A 105 10.32 -14.12 8.85
N VAL A 106 9.06 -13.83 8.55
CA VAL A 106 8.35 -12.66 9.09
C VAL A 106 8.32 -12.71 10.62
N GLU A 107 7.81 -13.80 11.19
CA GLU A 107 7.57 -13.94 12.64
C GLU A 107 8.87 -14.02 13.45
N ASN A 108 9.89 -14.75 12.94
CA ASN A 108 11.09 -15.01 13.72
C ASN A 108 12.21 -14.00 13.51
N HIS A 109 12.18 -13.22 12.42
CA HIS A 109 13.25 -12.29 12.06
C HIS A 109 12.72 -10.88 11.85
N ILE A 110 11.84 -10.67 10.85
CA ILE A 110 11.43 -9.30 10.44
C ILE A 110 10.66 -8.60 11.56
N MET A 111 9.70 -9.26 12.20
CA MET A 111 8.92 -8.71 13.32
C MET A 111 9.75 -8.43 14.58
N LYS A 112 11.00 -8.91 14.64
CA LYS A 112 11.91 -8.66 15.77
C LYS A 112 12.88 -7.51 15.51
N LEU A 113 12.80 -6.87 14.34
CA LEU A 113 13.59 -5.68 14.03
C LEU A 113 12.98 -4.47 14.74
N GLU A 114 13.48 -4.16 15.94
CA GLU A 114 12.96 -3.07 16.78
C GLU A 114 12.93 -1.72 16.05
N TYR A 115 13.93 -1.46 15.21
CA TYR A 115 14.03 -0.22 14.43
C TYR A 115 12.97 -0.10 13.31
N GLU A 116 12.28 -1.19 12.95
CA GLU A 116 11.23 -1.21 11.91
C GLU A 116 9.82 -1.34 12.49
N ILE A 117 9.67 -1.39 13.81
CA ILE A 117 8.39 -1.74 14.44
C ILE A 117 7.25 -0.79 14.03
N SER A 118 7.53 0.50 13.90
CA SER A 118 6.54 1.49 13.46
C SER A 118 6.10 1.27 12.01
N LYS A 119 7.03 0.94 11.09
CA LYS A 119 6.66 0.59 9.70
C LYS A 119 5.88 -0.70 9.64
N ILE A 120 6.27 -1.72 10.41
CA ILE A 120 5.58 -3.02 10.44
C ILE A 120 4.13 -2.84 10.89
N LEU A 121 3.90 -2.09 11.98
CA LEU A 121 2.55 -1.76 12.47
C LEU A 121 1.77 -0.95 11.43
N TRP A 122 2.42 -0.01 10.76
CA TRP A 122 1.79 0.78 9.70
C TRP A 122 1.34 -0.06 8.51
N LEU A 123 2.19 -0.98 8.04
CA LEU A 123 1.83 -1.94 6.99
C LEU A 123 0.67 -2.84 7.42
N GLU A 124 0.65 -3.29 8.69
CA GLU A 124 -0.48 -4.04 9.26
C GLU A 124 -1.78 -3.23 9.19
N THR A 125 -1.77 -1.97 9.66
CA THR A 125 -2.93 -1.08 9.66
C THR A 125 -3.44 -0.81 8.25
N ILE A 126 -2.55 -0.49 7.30
CA ILE A 126 -2.92 -0.29 5.89
C ILE A 126 -3.59 -1.53 5.32
N VAL A 127 -3.03 -2.72 5.54
CA VAL A 127 -3.62 -3.97 5.05
C VAL A 127 -4.97 -4.24 5.71
N LYS A 128 -5.11 -4.04 7.02
CA LYS A 128 -6.37 -4.20 7.74
C LYS A 128 -7.47 -3.30 7.17
N VAL A 129 -7.19 -2.02 6.98
CA VAL A 129 -8.18 -1.08 6.43
C VAL A 129 -8.53 -1.44 5.00
N LEU A 130 -7.53 -1.73 4.15
CA LEU A 130 -7.79 -2.11 2.76
C LEU A 130 -8.56 -3.43 2.61
N THR A 131 -8.48 -4.33 3.59
CA THR A 131 -9.26 -5.58 3.63
C THR A 131 -10.77 -5.31 3.65
N ILE A 132 -11.22 -4.19 4.23
CA ILE A 132 -12.64 -3.81 4.29
C ILE A 132 -13.22 -3.59 2.89
N TYR A 133 -12.41 -3.12 1.94
CA TYR A 133 -12.86 -2.76 0.59
C TYR A 133 -12.72 -3.90 -0.43
N GLU A 134 -12.17 -5.06 -0.04
CA GLU A 134 -11.85 -6.22 -0.89
C GLU A 134 -10.81 -5.95 -2.01
N ASP A 135 -10.09 -7.01 -2.44
CA ASP A 135 -9.05 -6.98 -3.49
C ASP A 135 -9.48 -6.18 -4.74
N ASN A 136 -10.65 -6.52 -5.28
CA ASN A 136 -11.12 -6.03 -6.57
C ASN A 136 -11.33 -4.51 -6.59
N PHE A 137 -11.49 -3.90 -5.41
CA PHE A 137 -11.78 -2.47 -5.28
C PHE A 137 -10.53 -1.60 -5.19
N LEU A 138 -9.35 -2.17 -4.88
CA LEU A 138 -8.10 -1.40 -4.84
C LEU A 138 -7.82 -0.65 -6.13
N SER A 139 -8.15 -1.25 -7.28
CA SER A 139 -8.01 -0.62 -8.59
C SER A 139 -8.80 0.68 -8.75
N LYS A 140 -9.91 0.82 -8.01
CA LYS A 140 -10.83 1.95 -8.06
C LYS A 140 -10.37 3.04 -7.10
N LEU A 141 -9.99 2.66 -5.87
CA LEU A 141 -9.40 3.60 -4.90
C LEU A 141 -8.19 4.33 -5.48
N ILE A 142 -7.29 3.60 -6.13
CA ILE A 142 -6.08 4.15 -6.73
C ILE A 142 -6.38 5.17 -7.83
N LYS A 143 -7.47 5.02 -8.59
CA LYS A 143 -7.83 6.00 -9.62
C LYS A 143 -8.33 7.31 -9.02
N GLU A 144 -8.98 7.21 -7.86
CA GLU A 144 -9.53 8.37 -7.17
C GLU A 144 -8.54 9.06 -6.23
N ASP A 145 -7.44 8.39 -5.89
CA ASP A 145 -6.36 8.94 -5.09
C ASP A 145 -5.89 10.30 -5.65
N PRO A 146 -5.75 11.35 -4.81
CA PRO A 146 -5.48 12.70 -5.27
C PRO A 146 -4.21 12.83 -6.11
N ASN A 147 -3.10 12.20 -5.70
CA ASN A 147 -1.84 12.21 -6.46
C ASN A 147 -2.05 11.60 -7.85
N VAL A 148 -2.63 10.40 -7.91
CA VAL A 148 -2.84 9.68 -9.18
C VAL A 148 -3.83 10.42 -10.08
N SER A 149 -4.95 10.90 -9.53
CA SER A 149 -5.98 11.64 -10.26
C SER A 149 -5.42 12.94 -10.87
N TYR A 150 -4.66 13.70 -10.10
CA TYR A 150 -4.04 14.95 -10.56
C TYR A 150 -3.01 14.68 -11.66
N MET A 151 -2.07 13.77 -11.40
CA MET A 151 -1.00 13.44 -12.35
C MET A 151 -1.55 12.86 -13.66
N ASN A 152 -2.57 12.00 -13.59
CA ASN A 152 -3.21 11.46 -14.80
C ASN A 152 -3.93 12.54 -15.61
N SER A 153 -4.61 13.49 -14.94
CA SER A 153 -5.26 14.62 -15.61
C SER A 153 -4.25 15.52 -16.34
N GLY A 154 -3.04 15.64 -15.78
CA GLY A 154 -1.92 16.35 -16.39
C GLY A 154 -1.04 15.51 -17.32
N ASN A 155 -1.37 14.24 -17.59
CA ASN A 155 -0.55 13.27 -18.34
C ASN A 155 0.91 13.17 -17.83
N GLN A 156 1.10 13.30 -16.51
CA GLN A 156 2.39 13.26 -15.85
C GLN A 156 2.78 11.82 -15.52
N LYS A 157 3.94 11.37 -16.03
CA LYS A 157 4.49 10.02 -15.81
C LYS A 157 5.75 10.04 -14.93
N THR A 158 5.76 10.94 -13.96
CA THR A 158 6.91 11.20 -13.08
C THR A 158 6.78 10.45 -11.75
N LYS A 159 7.82 10.56 -10.90
CA LYS A 159 7.80 10.02 -9.54
C LYS A 159 6.69 10.70 -8.73
N ILE A 160 5.90 9.90 -8.01
CA ILE A 160 4.86 10.38 -7.11
C ILE A 160 5.52 10.84 -5.80
N PRO A 161 5.22 12.05 -5.29
CA PRO A 161 5.70 12.51 -3.99
C PRO A 161 5.21 11.61 -2.84
N THR A 162 6.12 11.18 -1.98
CA THR A 162 5.83 10.35 -0.79
C THR A 162 6.35 10.99 0.51
N ASN A 163 6.77 12.25 0.45
CA ASN A 163 7.31 13.01 1.58
C ASN A 163 6.22 13.90 2.21
N ASN A 164 6.55 14.54 3.33
CA ASN A 164 5.66 15.49 3.99
C ASN A 164 5.74 16.88 3.33
N THR A 165 5.30 16.99 2.07
CA THR A 165 5.24 18.25 1.33
C THR A 165 3.84 18.45 0.72
N GLU A 166 3.53 19.69 0.34
CA GLU A 166 2.27 20.06 -0.32
C GLU A 166 2.08 19.35 -1.68
N ASP A 167 3.18 18.90 -2.30
CA ASP A 167 3.14 18.12 -3.54
C ASP A 167 2.55 16.71 -3.34
N ASN A 168 2.56 16.18 -2.11
CA ASN A 168 1.91 14.91 -1.78
C ASN A 168 0.43 15.15 -1.45
N LEU A 169 -0.41 15.19 -2.48
CA LEU A 169 -1.84 15.52 -2.37
C LEU A 169 -2.63 14.51 -1.53
N SER A 170 -2.21 13.24 -1.49
CA SER A 170 -2.85 12.24 -0.62
C SER A 170 -2.63 12.56 0.86
N ASN A 171 -1.41 12.99 1.21
CA ASN A 171 -1.07 13.44 2.56
C ASN A 171 -1.78 14.75 2.91
N GLU A 172 -1.88 15.71 1.98
CA GLU A 172 -2.64 16.94 2.19
C GLU A 172 -4.13 16.68 2.41
N LEU A 173 -4.72 15.72 1.69
CA LEU A 173 -6.10 15.30 1.96
C LEU A 173 -6.25 14.74 3.38
N VAL A 174 -5.33 13.90 3.85
CA VAL A 174 -5.38 13.39 5.23
C VAL A 174 -5.30 14.53 6.24
N LYS A 175 -4.38 15.49 6.07
CA LYS A 175 -4.28 16.67 6.95
C LYS A 175 -5.58 17.47 6.99
N TYR A 176 -6.17 17.71 5.82
CA TYR A 176 -7.47 18.38 5.73
C TYR A 176 -8.57 17.62 6.48
N LEU A 177 -8.59 16.28 6.40
CA LEU A 177 -9.54 15.45 7.12
C LEU A 177 -9.30 15.47 8.64
N GLU A 178 -8.04 15.51 9.07
CA GLU A 178 -7.68 15.66 10.49
C GLU A 178 -8.14 17.01 11.04
N GLU A 179 -7.91 18.10 10.32
CA GLU A 179 -8.29 19.45 10.72
C GLU A 179 -9.82 19.59 10.83
N ASN A 180 -10.55 19.17 9.80
CA ASN A 180 -12.02 19.27 9.78
C ASN A 180 -12.71 18.21 10.65
N GLY A 181 -12.10 17.04 10.82
CA GLY A 181 -12.62 15.94 11.64
C GLY A 181 -12.59 16.28 13.13
N ARG A 182 -11.54 16.98 13.59
CA ARG A 182 -11.46 17.52 14.95
C ARG A 182 -12.60 18.47 15.28
N GLU A 183 -13.04 19.27 14.30
CA GLU A 183 -14.12 20.24 14.48
C GLU A 183 -15.52 19.60 14.47
N LYS A 184 -15.72 18.48 13.74
CA LYS A 184 -17.06 17.96 13.44
C LYS A 184 -17.38 16.58 14.04
N LEU A 185 -16.38 15.77 14.34
CA LEU A 185 -16.57 14.35 14.68
C LEU A 185 -16.24 14.01 16.14
N SER A 186 -15.87 15.01 16.97
CA SER A 186 -15.49 14.82 18.38
C SER A 186 -14.47 13.68 18.58
N LEU A 187 -13.52 13.56 17.66
CA LEU A 187 -12.47 12.53 17.70
C LEU A 187 -11.42 12.95 18.74
N GLU A 188 -11.58 12.49 19.98
CA GLU A 188 -10.72 12.89 21.11
C GLU A 188 -9.34 12.21 21.11
N ARG A 189 -9.21 11.06 20.44
CA ARG A 189 -7.92 10.39 20.23
C ARG A 189 -7.46 10.60 18.78
N LYS A 190 -6.15 10.68 18.56
CA LYS A 190 -5.56 10.40 17.25
C LYS A 190 -5.83 8.94 16.93
N ALA A 191 -7.03 8.64 16.47
CA ALA A 191 -7.39 7.34 15.94
C ALA A 191 -6.87 7.33 14.50
N ASP A 192 -5.57 7.06 14.37
CA ASP A 192 -4.87 7.03 13.09
C ASP A 192 -5.61 6.12 12.07
N GLU A 193 -6.28 5.07 12.55
CA GLU A 193 -7.13 4.18 11.74
C GLU A 193 -8.46 4.81 11.29
N GLU A 194 -9.09 5.67 12.08
CA GLU A 194 -10.38 6.30 11.73
C GLU A 194 -10.22 7.35 10.62
N TYR A 195 -9.13 8.15 10.67
CA TYR A 195 -8.81 9.07 9.59
C TYR A 195 -8.45 8.34 8.30
N LEU A 196 -7.78 7.19 8.42
CA LEU A 196 -7.48 6.32 7.29
C LEU A 196 -8.76 5.73 6.68
N LEU A 197 -9.71 5.29 7.51
CA LEU A 197 -11.03 4.84 7.05
C LEU A 197 -11.79 5.97 6.34
N LEU A 198 -11.81 7.17 6.92
CA LEU A 198 -12.46 8.33 6.32
C LEU A 198 -11.84 8.67 4.95
N PHE A 199 -10.51 8.63 4.85
CA PHE A 199 -9.79 8.82 3.60
C PHE A 199 -10.26 7.83 2.53
N PHE A 200 -10.24 6.52 2.82
CA PHE A 200 -10.64 5.51 1.85
C PHE A 200 -12.15 5.54 1.54
N ASP A 201 -13.00 5.87 2.51
CA ASP A 201 -14.43 6.06 2.30
C ASP A 201 -14.72 7.22 1.35
N LEU A 202 -13.96 8.30 1.42
CA LEU A 202 -14.08 9.42 0.48
C LEU A 202 -13.69 9.00 -0.93
N LEU A 203 -12.56 8.31 -1.10
CA LEU A 203 -12.16 7.77 -2.40
C LEU A 203 -13.23 6.80 -2.95
N TYR A 204 -13.78 5.96 -2.09
CA TYR A 204 -14.83 5.01 -2.41
C TYR A 204 -16.12 5.71 -2.88
N ARG A 205 -16.55 6.77 -2.19
CA ARG A 205 -17.74 7.56 -2.56
C ARG A 205 -17.56 8.30 -3.87
N LYS A 206 -16.41 8.93 -4.07
CA LYS A 206 -16.06 9.62 -5.32
C LYS A 206 -16.12 8.67 -6.51
N TYR A 207 -15.55 7.46 -6.37
CA TYR A 207 -15.64 6.42 -7.40
C TYR A 207 -17.10 6.04 -7.72
N LYS A 208 -17.97 5.93 -6.72
CA LYS A 208 -19.39 5.62 -6.92
C LYS A 208 -20.21 6.76 -7.55
N GLY A 209 -19.59 7.88 -7.87
CA GLY A 209 -20.27 9.07 -8.39
C GLY A 209 -20.98 9.87 -7.30
N GLY A 210 -20.67 9.63 -6.03
CA GLY A 210 -21.07 10.52 -4.95
C GLY A 210 -20.35 11.85 -5.12
N ARG A 211 -21.14 12.93 -5.20
CA ARG A 211 -20.65 14.31 -5.11
C ARG A 211 -20.41 14.69 -3.66
#